data_AF-A0A2J0KVZ6-F1
#
_entry.id   AF-A0A2J0KVZ6-F1
#
_cell.length_a   1.000
_cell.length_b   1.000
_cell.length_c   1.000
_cell.angle_alpha   90.00
_cell.angle_beta   90.00
_cell.angle_gamma   90.00
#
_symmetry.space_group_name_H-M   'P 1'
#
loop_
_entity.id
_entity.type
_entity.pdbx_description
1 polymer ?
#
loop_
_entity_poly.entity_id
_entity_poly.type
_entity_poly.pdbx_seq_one_letter_code
_entity_poly.pdbx_strand_id
1 'polypeptide(L)'
;MKKDYSILIGGAAGEGSRVAGLLGAKLLNKLGYRIFIYDDYQSLIRGGHNFSKIRASEKKILSQRRGIDFLLALNKDTIERHKDNLGKKGIIIYNSDKMKDRGIGIPIEKITKEEGGIPIMKNVALLGGFAKVIGMDWKIAEEVFKKELTKKTDLNLKIAKRAYRETKNLIKIEKLDQEPLSLLTGNEAISLGAVKAGLNLYLAYPMTPASSILHYLAAHQEEFNIAVSHPENEIAVINMALGAAYAGARTMVGTSGGGFALMTEALSMAAQSETPILIVESQRTAPSSGVPTYTGQGDLFFVMGAGHGDFLRFVIAPGDAEEAFYLTGEALNLAWKYQTPAILLVDKEVSENTFSVDKDIEKKVRPENFLARNKKGNYKRYKDTKEGISPLAFPGQKNIISKATSYEHDEFGISTEEEKDIEKMQNKRLRKFKKMAQEVEKLEAVKTYGKKNSQKAIVVWGSTKGPALEAAEKLGIKMIQPIFFQPFPEKQMRKALKGVKKLISIEGNSLGQMEQVLRCYGIKPDNRILKYTGRPFLPEEIEERVKKII
;
A
#
# COMPACT_ATOMS: atom_id res chain seq x y z
N MET A 1 2.55 -28.12 -16.28
CA MET A 1 1.62 -28.15 -15.13
C MET A 1 1.25 -26.73 -14.74
N LYS A 2 0.03 -26.51 -14.21
CA LYS A 2 -0.40 -25.17 -13.74
C LYS A 2 0.39 -24.81 -12.49
N LYS A 3 1.09 -23.68 -12.51
CA LYS A 3 1.89 -23.17 -11.37
C LYS A 3 1.34 -21.84 -10.83
N ASP A 4 0.02 -21.67 -10.90
CA ASP A 4 -0.74 -20.53 -10.37
C ASP A 4 -2.03 -21.05 -9.75
N TYR A 5 -2.14 -20.91 -8.42
CA TYR A 5 -3.22 -21.43 -7.61
C TYR A 5 -3.93 -20.29 -6.88
N SER A 6 -5.26 -20.34 -6.83
CA SER A 6 -6.09 -19.44 -6.01
C SER A 6 -6.84 -20.21 -4.94
N ILE A 7 -6.62 -19.82 -3.69
CA ILE A 7 -7.20 -20.42 -2.50
C ILE A 7 -8.06 -19.33 -1.84
N LEU A 8 -9.31 -19.64 -1.52
CA LEU A 8 -10.17 -18.76 -0.72
C LEU A 8 -10.45 -19.42 0.62
N ILE A 9 -10.22 -18.70 1.71
CA ILE A 9 -10.59 -19.10 3.06
C ILE A 9 -11.63 -18.12 3.58
N GLY A 10 -12.83 -18.60 3.92
CA GLY A 10 -13.95 -17.75 4.32
C GLY A 10 -14.67 -18.25 5.57
N GLY A 11 -15.27 -17.30 6.28
CA GLY A 11 -16.07 -17.52 7.49
C GLY A 11 -16.70 -16.22 7.99
N ALA A 12 -17.34 -16.29 9.16
CA ALA A 12 -17.91 -15.10 9.79
C ALA A 12 -16.82 -14.24 10.44
N ALA A 13 -17.05 -12.93 10.61
CA ALA A 13 -16.14 -12.08 11.36
C ALA A 13 -15.99 -12.61 12.80
N GLY A 14 -14.73 -12.77 13.23
CA GLY A 14 -14.36 -13.39 14.50
C GLY A 14 -13.96 -14.86 14.42
N GLU A 15 -14.22 -15.56 13.31
CA GLU A 15 -13.76 -16.96 13.13
C GLU A 15 -12.28 -17.06 12.72
N GLY A 16 -11.59 -15.94 12.47
CA GLY A 16 -10.15 -15.90 12.22
C GLY A 16 -9.71 -16.22 10.79
N SER A 17 -10.59 -15.97 9.80
CA SER A 17 -10.30 -16.20 8.36
C SER A 17 -9.03 -15.50 7.88
N ARG A 18 -8.73 -14.28 8.34
CA ARG A 18 -7.49 -13.55 8.00
C ARG A 18 -6.21 -14.24 8.49
N VAL A 19 -6.20 -14.67 9.75
CA VAL A 19 -5.06 -15.40 10.33
C VAL A 19 -4.87 -16.74 9.63
N ALA A 20 -5.97 -17.44 9.36
CA ALA A 20 -5.95 -18.67 8.57
C ALA A 20 -5.43 -18.43 7.14
N GLY A 21 -5.85 -17.32 6.52
CA GLY A 21 -5.38 -16.86 5.21
C GLY A 21 -3.87 -16.69 5.16
N LEU A 22 -3.31 -15.92 6.10
CA LEU A 22 -1.87 -15.71 6.19
C LEU A 22 -1.12 -17.03 6.44
N LEU A 23 -1.61 -17.88 7.33
CA LEU A 23 -0.96 -19.16 7.63
C LEU A 23 -1.00 -20.11 6.43
N GLY A 24 -2.13 -20.19 5.73
CA GLY A 24 -2.27 -20.94 4.47
C GLY A 24 -1.35 -20.42 3.37
N ALA A 25 -1.20 -19.10 3.27
CA ALA A 25 -0.24 -18.46 2.37
C ALA A 25 1.21 -18.83 2.71
N LYS A 26 1.57 -18.88 3.99
CA LYS A 26 2.92 -19.27 4.44
C LYS A 26 3.25 -20.73 4.12
N LEU A 27 2.27 -21.63 4.14
CA LEU A 27 2.44 -23.01 3.65
C LEU A 27 2.85 -23.03 2.16
N LEU A 28 2.19 -22.24 1.31
CA LEU A 28 2.49 -22.17 -0.12
C LEU A 28 3.80 -21.41 -0.40
N ASN A 29 4.10 -20.36 0.36
CA ASN A 29 5.39 -19.65 0.30
C ASN A 29 6.55 -20.59 0.65
N LYS A 30 6.37 -21.49 1.63
CA LYS A 30 7.37 -22.50 2.00
C LYS A 30 7.64 -23.52 0.89
N LEU A 31 6.68 -23.73 -0.02
CA LEU A 31 6.87 -24.49 -1.25
C LEU A 31 7.55 -23.69 -2.38
N GLY A 32 7.96 -22.45 -2.13
CA GLY A 32 8.67 -21.59 -3.09
C GLY A 32 7.79 -20.72 -3.99
N TYR A 33 6.47 -20.68 -3.75
CA TYR A 33 5.56 -19.82 -4.53
C TYR A 33 5.62 -18.36 -4.08
N ARG A 34 5.37 -17.46 -5.03
CA ARG A 34 5.13 -16.03 -4.79
C ARG A 34 3.68 -15.81 -4.46
N ILE A 35 3.45 -15.09 -3.37
CA ILE A 35 2.15 -14.96 -2.73
C ILE A 35 1.61 -13.54 -2.92
N PHE A 36 0.32 -13.47 -3.17
CA PHE A 36 -0.51 -12.29 -2.97
C PHE A 36 -1.74 -12.68 -2.14
N ILE A 37 -2.12 -11.88 -1.15
CA ILE A 37 -3.32 -12.12 -0.32
C ILE A 37 -4.22 -10.89 -0.43
N TYR A 38 -5.45 -11.10 -0.91
CA TYR A 38 -6.53 -10.13 -0.83
C TYR A 38 -7.41 -10.43 0.38
N ASP A 39 -7.55 -9.46 1.28
CA ASP A 39 -8.44 -9.55 2.44
C ASP A 39 -9.71 -8.71 2.23
N ASP A 40 -10.85 -9.39 2.23
CA ASP A 40 -12.19 -8.79 2.12
C ASP A 40 -12.91 -8.92 3.46
N TYR A 41 -13.28 -7.77 4.01
CA TYR A 41 -14.01 -7.69 5.26
C TYR A 41 -14.97 -6.51 5.27
N GLN A 42 -16.08 -6.69 5.98
CA GLN A 42 -17.07 -5.65 6.17
C GLN A 42 -16.68 -4.78 7.38
N SER A 43 -17.24 -3.56 7.45
CA SER A 43 -17.12 -2.69 8.63
C SER A 43 -17.99 -3.20 9.80
N LEU A 44 -17.79 -4.45 10.20
CA LEU A 44 -18.53 -5.17 11.23
C LEU A 44 -17.55 -5.90 12.15
N ILE A 45 -17.75 -5.80 13.47
CA ILE A 45 -16.89 -6.44 14.47
C ILE A 45 -17.19 -7.94 14.59
N ARG A 46 -18.46 -8.35 14.44
CA ARG A 46 -18.93 -9.75 14.47
C ARG A 46 -20.00 -10.00 13.42
N GLY A 47 -20.07 -11.23 12.93
CA GLY A 47 -21.03 -11.64 11.90
C GLY A 47 -20.56 -11.29 10.48
N GLY A 48 -21.49 -11.22 9.53
CA GLY A 48 -21.16 -10.97 8.13
C GLY A 48 -20.31 -12.08 7.49
N HIS A 49 -19.70 -11.76 6.35
CA HIS A 49 -18.83 -12.68 5.61
C HIS A 49 -17.48 -12.04 5.33
N ASN A 50 -16.42 -12.62 5.90
CA ASN A 50 -15.04 -12.19 5.68
C ASN A 50 -14.26 -13.32 5.02
N PHE A 51 -13.38 -12.97 4.09
CA PHE A 51 -12.52 -13.96 3.46
C PHE A 51 -11.15 -13.42 3.10
N SER A 52 -10.19 -14.33 3.04
CA SER A 52 -8.88 -14.09 2.46
C SER A 52 -8.74 -14.92 1.19
N LYS A 53 -8.40 -14.25 0.10
CA LYS A 53 -8.09 -14.90 -1.18
C LYS A 53 -6.60 -14.86 -1.42
N ILE A 54 -5.97 -16.02 -1.27
CA ILE A 54 -4.56 -16.24 -1.52
C ILE A 54 -4.39 -16.60 -2.99
N ARG A 55 -3.41 -16.00 -3.65
CA ARG A 55 -2.91 -16.45 -4.94
C ARG A 55 -1.44 -16.80 -4.79
N ALA A 56 -1.09 -18.00 -5.24
CA ALA A 56 0.26 -18.54 -5.16
C ALA A 56 0.74 -18.91 -6.57
N SER A 57 1.77 -18.23 -7.05
CA SER A 57 2.27 -18.36 -8.42
C SER A 57 3.77 -18.60 -8.44
N GLU A 58 4.26 -19.33 -9.45
CA GLU A 58 5.71 -19.46 -9.70
C GLU A 58 6.36 -18.10 -10.00
N LYS A 59 5.61 -17.21 -10.65
CA LYS A 59 6.04 -15.85 -10.96
C LYS A 59 5.46 -14.87 -9.95
N LYS A 60 6.13 -13.75 -9.75
CA LYS A 60 5.60 -12.66 -8.93
C LYS A 60 4.28 -12.15 -9.51
N ILE A 61 3.31 -11.97 -8.62
CA ILE A 61 1.96 -11.52 -8.92
C ILE A 61 1.58 -10.42 -7.94
N LEU A 62 0.73 -9.49 -8.39
CA LEU A 62 0.36 -8.30 -7.64
C LEU A 62 -1.16 -8.13 -7.52
N SER A 63 -1.92 -9.17 -7.88
CA SER A 63 -3.38 -9.11 -7.89
C SER A 63 -4.03 -10.48 -7.70
N GLN A 64 -5.27 -10.46 -7.24
CA GLN A 64 -6.14 -11.63 -7.25
C GLN A 64 -6.74 -11.86 -8.64
N ARG A 65 -7.22 -13.08 -8.88
CA ARG A 65 -7.90 -13.47 -10.12
C ARG A 65 -9.34 -13.91 -9.84
N ARG A 66 -10.22 -13.95 -10.86
CA ARG A 66 -11.64 -14.30 -10.67
C ARG A 66 -11.81 -15.73 -10.11
N GLY A 67 -11.25 -16.72 -10.79
CA GLY A 67 -11.45 -18.14 -10.45
C GLY A 67 -10.75 -18.62 -9.18
N ILE A 68 -11.38 -19.57 -8.49
CA ILE A 68 -10.91 -20.22 -7.26
C ILE A 68 -10.55 -21.68 -7.58
N ASP A 69 -9.40 -22.16 -7.12
CA ASP A 69 -9.00 -23.57 -7.22
C ASP A 69 -9.30 -24.34 -5.92
N PHE A 70 -9.18 -23.70 -4.76
CA PHE A 70 -9.51 -24.30 -3.46
C PHE A 70 -10.39 -23.37 -2.65
N LEU A 71 -11.52 -23.90 -2.18
CA LEU A 71 -12.45 -23.17 -1.32
C LEU A 71 -12.46 -23.83 0.06
N LEU A 72 -11.85 -23.16 1.04
CA LEU A 72 -11.76 -23.60 2.42
C LEU A 72 -12.84 -22.86 3.23
N ALA A 73 -13.92 -23.57 3.53
CA ALA A 73 -15.13 -22.98 4.11
C ALA A 73 -15.28 -23.34 5.59
N LEU A 74 -15.28 -22.32 6.46
CA LEU A 74 -15.58 -22.46 7.89
C LEU A 74 -17.09 -22.57 8.16
N ASN A 75 -17.91 -22.05 7.25
CA ASN A 75 -19.37 -22.05 7.32
C ASN A 75 -20.01 -22.22 5.93
N LYS A 76 -21.32 -22.46 5.90
CA LYS A 76 -22.08 -22.73 4.68
C LYS A 76 -22.19 -21.50 3.76
N ASP A 77 -22.33 -20.31 4.36
CA ASP A 77 -22.41 -19.03 3.64
C ASP A 77 -21.18 -18.80 2.73
N THR A 78 -19.99 -19.22 3.17
CA THR A 78 -18.77 -19.19 2.36
C THR A 78 -18.90 -20.02 1.08
N ILE A 79 -19.48 -21.22 1.15
CA ILE A 79 -19.69 -22.06 -0.03
C ILE A 79 -20.72 -21.40 -0.95
N GLU A 80 -21.86 -21.00 -0.40
CA GLU A 80 -22.97 -20.45 -1.18
C GLU A 80 -22.56 -19.20 -1.97
N ARG A 81 -21.73 -18.33 -1.38
CA ARG A 81 -21.24 -17.10 -2.03
C ARG A 81 -20.16 -17.32 -3.08
N HIS A 82 -19.32 -18.35 -2.93
CA HIS A 82 -18.08 -18.49 -3.71
C HIS A 82 -18.07 -19.68 -4.66
N LYS A 83 -19.03 -20.62 -4.55
CA LYS A 83 -19.10 -21.82 -5.38
C LYS A 83 -19.14 -21.55 -6.89
N ASP A 84 -19.74 -20.43 -7.31
CA ASP A 84 -19.87 -20.06 -8.73
C ASP A 84 -18.54 -19.59 -9.33
N ASN A 85 -17.62 -19.14 -8.48
CA ASN A 85 -16.24 -18.78 -8.87
C ASN A 85 -15.28 -19.98 -8.82
N LEU A 86 -15.74 -21.15 -8.36
CA LEU A 86 -14.91 -22.36 -8.29
C LEU A 86 -14.66 -22.92 -9.69
N GLY A 87 -13.39 -23.14 -10.04
CA GLY A 87 -13.03 -23.73 -11.33
C GLY A 87 -13.62 -25.14 -11.50
N LYS A 88 -13.70 -25.62 -12.75
CA LYS A 88 -14.24 -26.97 -13.07
C LYS A 88 -13.60 -28.12 -12.28
N LYS A 89 -12.31 -27.98 -11.93
CA LYS A 89 -11.53 -28.93 -11.11
C LYS A 89 -11.28 -28.42 -9.69
N GLY A 90 -12.00 -27.39 -9.25
CA GLY A 90 -11.79 -26.79 -7.95
C GLY A 90 -12.28 -27.70 -6.83
N ILE A 91 -11.61 -27.62 -5.68
CA ILE A 91 -11.83 -28.48 -4.53
C ILE A 91 -12.40 -27.66 -3.39
N ILE A 92 -13.51 -28.12 -2.82
CA ILE A 92 -14.09 -27.55 -1.60
C ILE A 92 -13.58 -28.38 -0.42
N ILE A 93 -13.07 -27.70 0.61
CA ILE A 93 -12.70 -28.29 1.89
C ILE A 93 -13.55 -27.62 2.95
N TYR A 94 -14.25 -28.40 3.76
CA TYR A 94 -15.23 -27.86 4.68
C TYR A 94 -15.29 -28.60 6.02
N ASN A 95 -15.88 -27.93 7.01
CA ASN A 95 -16.17 -28.53 8.31
C ASN A 95 -17.38 -29.48 8.22
N SER A 96 -17.12 -30.80 8.26
CA SER A 96 -18.18 -31.82 8.15
C SER A 96 -19.10 -31.89 9.38
N ASP A 97 -18.68 -31.33 10.51
CA ASP A 97 -19.51 -31.31 11.72
C ASP A 97 -20.65 -30.28 11.61
N LYS A 98 -20.45 -29.21 10.81
CA LYS A 98 -21.44 -28.14 10.62
C LYS A 98 -22.27 -28.29 9.36
N MET A 99 -21.75 -28.96 8.33
CA MET A 99 -22.42 -29.06 7.04
C MET A 99 -22.01 -30.29 6.26
N LYS A 100 -22.82 -30.66 5.28
CA LYS A 100 -22.50 -31.64 4.23
C LYS A 100 -22.60 -30.95 2.88
N ASP A 101 -21.57 -31.08 2.06
CA ASP A 101 -21.51 -30.49 0.72
C ASP A 101 -20.65 -31.37 -0.20
N ARG A 102 -20.56 -31.03 -1.49
CA ARG A 102 -19.61 -31.65 -2.42
C ARG A 102 -18.18 -31.24 -2.04
N GLY A 103 -17.28 -32.20 -1.94
CA GLY A 103 -15.86 -31.94 -1.62
C GLY A 103 -15.35 -32.79 -0.47
N ILE A 104 -14.39 -32.25 0.28
CA ILE A 104 -13.70 -32.93 1.37
C ILE A 104 -14.20 -32.37 2.70
N GLY A 105 -15.02 -33.16 3.39
CA GLY A 105 -15.41 -32.88 4.76
C GLY A 105 -14.33 -33.30 5.75
N ILE A 106 -13.95 -32.39 6.65
CA ILE A 106 -13.05 -32.66 7.78
C ILE A 106 -13.85 -32.43 9.08
N PRO A 107 -13.82 -33.35 10.05
CA PRO A 107 -14.54 -33.20 11.32
C PRO A 107 -13.78 -32.24 12.26
N ILE A 108 -13.74 -30.96 11.88
CA ILE A 108 -12.92 -29.92 12.48
C ILE A 108 -13.30 -29.64 13.94
N GLU A 109 -14.59 -29.59 14.27
CA GLU A 109 -15.04 -29.36 15.65
C GLU A 109 -14.74 -30.56 16.53
N LYS A 110 -15.01 -31.76 16.02
CA LYS A 110 -14.71 -33.01 16.73
C LYS A 110 -13.22 -33.14 17.04
N ILE A 111 -12.36 -32.98 16.03
CA ILE A 111 -10.90 -33.03 16.20
C ILE A 111 -10.44 -31.96 17.19
N THR A 112 -10.90 -30.71 17.05
CA THR A 112 -10.48 -29.63 17.94
C THR A 112 -10.90 -29.91 19.39
N LYS A 113 -12.12 -30.40 19.62
CA LYS A 113 -12.65 -30.66 20.95
C LYS A 113 -11.96 -31.84 21.63
N GLU A 114 -11.81 -32.97 20.92
CA GLU A 114 -11.21 -34.18 21.48
C GLU A 114 -9.73 -34.00 21.84
N GLU A 115 -9.02 -33.12 21.12
CA GLU A 115 -7.63 -32.78 21.45
C GLU A 115 -7.51 -31.71 22.55
N GLY A 116 -8.62 -31.16 23.05
CA GLY A 116 -8.61 -30.11 24.10
C GLY A 116 -8.36 -28.69 23.56
N GLY A 117 -8.60 -28.47 22.26
CA GLY A 117 -8.42 -27.20 21.58
C GLY A 117 -9.49 -26.15 21.87
N ILE A 118 -9.15 -24.88 21.63
CA ILE A 118 -10.06 -23.74 21.73
C ILE A 118 -10.63 -23.35 20.35
N PRO A 119 -11.74 -22.60 20.26
CA PRO A 119 -12.44 -22.34 18.98
C PRO A 119 -11.56 -21.81 17.83
N ILE A 120 -10.57 -20.94 18.09
CA ILE A 120 -9.69 -20.40 17.05
C ILE A 120 -8.78 -21.46 16.40
N MET A 121 -8.52 -22.59 17.10
CA MET A 121 -7.69 -23.69 16.60
C MET A 121 -8.39 -24.51 15.50
N LYS A 122 -9.69 -24.31 15.28
CA LYS A 122 -10.44 -24.87 14.14
C LYS A 122 -9.79 -24.49 12.80
N ASN A 123 -9.21 -23.29 12.71
CA ASN A 123 -8.48 -22.83 11.53
C ASN A 123 -7.24 -23.67 11.25
N VAL A 124 -6.54 -24.09 12.30
CA VAL A 124 -5.32 -24.89 12.21
C VAL A 124 -5.66 -26.32 11.81
N ALA A 125 -6.78 -26.88 12.29
CA ALA A 125 -7.30 -28.16 11.81
C ALA A 125 -7.65 -28.10 10.31
N LEU A 126 -8.36 -27.07 9.86
CA LEU A 126 -8.72 -26.87 8.45
C LEU A 126 -7.46 -26.81 7.56
N LEU A 127 -6.44 -26.06 7.98
CA LEU A 127 -5.17 -25.94 7.25
C LEU A 127 -4.33 -27.23 7.28
N GLY A 128 -4.36 -27.99 8.38
CA GLY A 128 -3.74 -29.32 8.45
C GLY A 128 -4.34 -30.28 7.42
N GLY A 129 -5.66 -30.29 7.30
CA GLY A 129 -6.33 -31.05 6.24
C GLY A 129 -6.00 -30.51 4.84
N PHE A 130 -6.02 -29.20 4.64
CA PHE A 130 -5.62 -28.59 3.36
C PHE A 130 -4.21 -29.01 2.92
N ALA A 131 -3.24 -29.01 3.84
CA ALA A 131 -1.87 -29.46 3.56
C ALA A 131 -1.86 -30.91 3.03
N LYS A 132 -2.70 -31.80 3.59
CA LYS A 132 -2.85 -33.17 3.09
C LYS A 132 -3.46 -33.22 1.69
N VAL A 133 -4.50 -32.43 1.45
CA VAL A 133 -5.24 -32.38 0.18
C VAL A 133 -4.35 -31.98 -0.98
N ILE A 134 -3.43 -31.04 -0.74
CA ILE A 134 -2.45 -30.56 -1.73
C ILE A 134 -1.19 -31.43 -1.83
N GLY A 135 -1.14 -32.55 -1.09
CA GLY A 135 -0.02 -33.48 -1.14
C GLY A 135 1.27 -32.93 -0.54
N MET A 136 1.20 -31.97 0.38
CA MET A 136 2.34 -31.39 1.08
C MET A 136 2.89 -32.38 2.11
N ASP A 137 4.21 -32.54 2.19
CA ASP A 137 4.84 -33.29 3.28
C ASP A 137 4.53 -32.64 4.63
N TRP A 138 4.06 -33.45 5.59
CA TRP A 138 3.77 -33.01 6.95
C TRP A 138 4.94 -32.26 7.59
N LYS A 139 6.20 -32.65 7.34
CA LYS A 139 7.38 -31.97 7.89
C LYS A 139 7.44 -30.49 7.49
N ILE A 140 7.04 -30.18 6.25
CA ILE A 140 7.00 -28.81 5.73
C ILE A 140 5.90 -28.02 6.44
N ALA A 141 4.70 -28.60 6.56
CA ALA A 141 3.59 -27.96 7.26
C ALA A 141 3.90 -27.74 8.75
N GLU A 142 4.51 -28.72 9.40
CA GLU A 142 4.92 -28.66 10.80
C GLU A 142 5.92 -27.54 11.06
N GLU A 143 6.91 -27.34 10.17
CA GLU A 143 7.87 -26.24 10.29
C GLU A 143 7.18 -24.87 10.27
N VAL A 144 6.25 -24.67 9.32
CA VAL A 144 5.47 -23.44 9.21
C VAL A 144 4.62 -23.22 10.46
N PHE A 145 3.87 -24.25 10.91
CA PHE A 145 3.04 -24.13 12.10
C PHE A 145 3.85 -23.84 13.37
N LYS A 146 5.01 -24.48 13.55
CA LYS A 146 5.92 -24.22 14.67
C LYS A 146 6.40 -22.79 14.71
N LYS A 147 6.80 -22.25 13.55
CA LYS A 147 7.33 -20.88 13.44
C LYS A 147 6.26 -19.82 13.73
N GLU A 148 5.04 -20.05 13.25
CA GLU A 148 3.99 -19.02 13.23
C GLU A 148 3.06 -19.05 14.46
N LEU A 149 2.87 -20.23 15.06
CA LEU A 149 1.96 -20.40 16.20
C LEU A 149 2.77 -20.39 17.50
N THR A 150 3.08 -19.19 18.00
CA THR A 150 3.89 -19.01 19.23
C THR A 150 3.14 -19.30 20.53
N LYS A 151 1.80 -19.37 20.50
CA LYS A 151 0.95 -19.68 21.66
C LYS A 151 0.39 -21.10 21.55
N LYS A 152 0.54 -21.91 22.61
CA LYS A 152 0.04 -23.30 22.68
C LYS A 152 0.46 -24.14 21.45
N THR A 153 1.72 -24.05 21.07
CA THR A 153 2.27 -24.60 19.82
C THR A 153 2.02 -26.11 19.71
N ASP A 154 2.34 -26.89 20.74
CA ASP A 154 2.20 -28.35 20.72
C ASP A 154 0.75 -28.79 20.50
N LEU A 155 -0.20 -28.12 21.15
CA LEU A 155 -1.62 -28.39 20.99
C LEU A 155 -2.10 -28.09 19.57
N ASN A 156 -1.70 -26.94 19.01
CA ASN A 156 -1.98 -26.59 17.63
C ASN A 156 -1.42 -27.64 16.64
N LEU A 157 -0.19 -28.10 16.86
CA LEU A 157 0.45 -29.12 16.03
C LEU A 157 -0.28 -30.46 16.11
N LYS A 158 -0.70 -30.87 17.32
CA LYS A 158 -1.45 -32.11 17.53
C LYS A 158 -2.77 -32.08 16.75
N ILE A 159 -3.51 -30.98 16.84
CA ILE A 159 -4.76 -30.74 16.11
C ILE A 159 -4.55 -30.77 14.59
N ALA A 160 -3.57 -30.00 14.08
CA ALA A 160 -3.24 -29.98 12.65
C ALA A 160 -2.83 -31.36 12.14
N LYS A 161 -2.02 -32.11 12.91
CA LYS A 161 -1.50 -33.42 12.52
C LYS A 161 -2.60 -34.46 12.44
N ARG A 162 -3.55 -34.41 13.38
CA ARG A 162 -4.72 -35.28 13.37
C ARG A 162 -5.59 -35.00 12.15
N ALA A 163 -5.93 -33.74 11.90
CA ALA A 163 -6.67 -33.36 10.68
C ALA A 163 -5.94 -33.77 9.39
N TYR A 164 -4.61 -33.59 9.33
CA TYR A 164 -3.77 -34.02 8.20
C TYR A 164 -3.83 -35.53 7.97
N ARG A 165 -3.81 -36.35 9.04
CA ARG A 165 -3.86 -37.82 8.95
C ARG A 165 -5.23 -38.35 8.55
N GLU A 166 -6.29 -37.76 9.08
CA GLU A 166 -7.67 -38.17 8.82
C GLU A 166 -8.22 -37.65 7.48
N THR A 167 -7.46 -36.79 6.78
CA THR A 167 -7.82 -36.25 5.47
C THR A 167 -7.21 -37.07 4.32
N LYS A 168 -7.84 -37.03 3.15
CA LYS A 168 -7.34 -37.68 1.93
C LYS A 168 -6.47 -36.73 1.10
N ASN A 169 -5.40 -37.27 0.53
CA ASN A 169 -4.64 -36.57 -0.50
C ASN A 169 -5.39 -36.65 -1.84
N LEU A 170 -5.56 -35.53 -2.54
CA LEU A 170 -6.21 -35.51 -3.86
C LEU A 170 -5.27 -35.09 -4.98
N ILE A 171 -4.39 -34.12 -4.73
CA ILE A 171 -3.48 -33.58 -5.72
C ILE A 171 -2.09 -33.41 -5.12
N LYS A 172 -1.07 -33.27 -5.96
CA LYS A 172 0.27 -32.92 -5.51
C LYS A 172 0.65 -31.55 -6.09
N ILE A 173 0.75 -30.54 -5.23
CA ILE A 173 1.38 -29.26 -5.59
C ILE A 173 2.89 -29.44 -5.47
N GLU A 174 3.60 -29.16 -6.57
CA GLU A 174 5.07 -29.27 -6.60
C GLU A 174 5.73 -28.19 -5.76
N LYS A 175 6.77 -28.59 -5.01
CA LYS A 175 7.74 -27.66 -4.43
C LYS A 175 8.59 -27.08 -5.56
N LEU A 176 8.71 -25.76 -5.61
CA LEU A 176 9.55 -25.05 -6.57
C LEU A 176 10.97 -24.90 -6.02
N ASP A 177 11.93 -24.78 -6.94
CA ASP A 177 13.32 -24.43 -6.63
C ASP A 177 13.45 -22.91 -6.41
N GLN A 178 12.77 -22.42 -5.38
CA GLN A 178 12.69 -21.01 -5.04
C GLN A 178 12.61 -20.88 -3.53
N GLU A 179 13.45 -20.01 -2.95
CA GLU A 179 13.39 -19.71 -1.53
C GLU A 179 12.12 -18.92 -1.18
N PRO A 180 11.54 -19.15 0.02
CA PRO A 180 10.44 -18.33 0.52
C PRO A 180 10.84 -16.85 0.63
N LEU A 181 9.91 -15.96 0.31
CA LEU A 181 10.09 -14.51 0.47
C LEU A 181 9.39 -13.99 1.72
N SER A 182 9.79 -12.79 2.14
CA SER A 182 9.06 -12.05 3.17
C SER A 182 7.65 -11.75 2.67
N LEU A 183 6.66 -11.95 3.54
CA LEU A 183 5.27 -11.60 3.26
C LEU A 183 4.96 -10.36 4.09
N LEU A 184 4.77 -9.23 3.41
CA LEU A 184 4.49 -7.94 4.04
C LEU A 184 3.20 -7.38 3.48
N THR A 185 2.41 -6.75 4.34
CA THR A 185 1.38 -5.80 3.91
C THR A 185 2.04 -4.54 3.34
N GLY A 186 1.32 -3.78 2.51
CA GLY A 186 1.90 -2.51 2.04
C GLY A 186 2.10 -1.50 3.15
N ASN A 187 1.25 -1.48 4.18
CA ASN A 187 1.44 -0.63 5.35
C ASN A 187 2.69 -1.02 6.15
N GLU A 188 2.99 -2.31 6.32
CA GLU A 188 4.28 -2.75 6.90
C GLU A 188 5.45 -2.32 6.01
N ALA A 189 5.31 -2.41 4.69
CA ALA A 189 6.33 -1.95 3.75
C ALA A 189 6.56 -0.43 3.81
N ILE A 190 5.50 0.38 3.94
CA ILE A 190 5.55 1.83 4.18
C ILE A 190 6.30 2.11 5.49
N SER A 191 5.91 1.45 6.59
CA SER A 191 6.57 1.59 7.88
C SER A 191 8.07 1.32 7.79
N LEU A 192 8.48 0.19 7.20
CA LEU A 192 9.88 -0.19 7.06
C LEU A 192 10.65 0.75 6.13
N GLY A 193 10.02 1.19 5.04
CA GLY A 193 10.60 2.18 4.11
C GLY A 193 10.89 3.52 4.79
N ALA A 194 9.96 4.00 5.61
CA ALA A 194 10.13 5.23 6.39
C ALA A 194 11.25 5.09 7.43
N VAL A 195 11.26 3.99 8.20
CA VAL A 195 12.31 3.71 9.18
C VAL A 195 13.68 3.65 8.51
N LYS A 196 13.80 2.93 7.38
CA LYS A 196 15.06 2.82 6.62
C LYS A 196 15.54 4.18 6.10
N ALA A 197 14.62 5.08 5.76
CA ALA A 197 14.95 6.45 5.37
C ALA A 197 15.26 7.37 6.55
N GLY A 198 15.14 6.92 7.80
CA GLY A 198 15.50 7.68 8.99
C GLY A 198 14.32 8.42 9.64
N LEU A 199 13.12 7.85 9.61
CA LEU A 199 11.97 8.32 10.40
C LEU A 199 12.35 8.43 11.89
N ASN A 200 11.93 9.51 12.55
CA ASN A 200 12.12 9.68 13.99
C ASN A 200 10.80 9.57 14.77
N LEU A 201 9.71 10.10 14.22
CA LEU A 201 8.43 10.17 14.91
C LEU A 201 7.27 9.91 13.94
N TYR A 202 6.42 8.95 14.32
CA TYR A 202 5.16 8.70 13.64
C TYR A 202 3.98 9.14 14.51
N LEU A 203 3.05 9.91 13.94
CA LEU A 203 1.80 10.28 14.62
C LEU A 203 0.61 9.91 13.76
N ALA A 204 -0.43 9.33 14.37
CA ALA A 204 -1.68 9.05 13.67
C ALA A 204 -2.88 8.99 14.61
N TYR A 205 -4.03 9.40 14.08
CA TYR A 205 -5.33 9.05 14.62
C TYR A 205 -5.85 7.85 13.83
N PRO A 206 -6.31 6.76 14.47
CA PRO A 206 -6.75 5.55 13.79
C PRO A 206 -7.84 5.81 12.75
N MET A 207 -7.50 5.64 11.49
CA MET A 207 -8.42 5.68 10.35
C MET A 207 -8.10 4.53 9.41
N THR A 208 -9.08 3.66 9.13
CA THR A 208 -8.91 2.58 8.14
C THR A 208 -8.75 3.19 6.74
N PRO A 209 -7.78 2.77 5.91
CA PRO A 209 -6.88 1.62 6.08
C PRO A 209 -5.49 1.95 6.65
N ALA A 210 -5.20 3.18 7.07
CA ALA A 210 -3.88 3.59 7.56
C ALA A 210 -3.54 3.11 8.98
N SER A 211 -4.52 2.74 9.80
CA SER A 211 -4.32 2.39 11.22
C SER A 211 -3.27 1.30 11.46
N SER A 212 -3.07 0.35 10.53
CA SER A 212 -2.09 -0.72 10.76
C SER A 212 -0.64 -0.23 10.73
N ILE A 213 -0.36 0.95 10.14
CA ILE A 213 0.96 1.60 10.23
C ILE A 213 1.24 1.99 11.69
N LEU A 214 0.25 2.57 12.38
CA LEU A 214 0.35 2.93 13.80
C LEU A 214 0.64 1.70 14.66
N HIS A 215 -0.16 0.64 14.48
CA HIS A 215 0.00 -0.59 15.25
C HIS A 215 1.36 -1.25 15.03
N TYR A 216 1.82 -1.31 13.77
CA TYR A 216 3.10 -1.92 13.43
C TYR A 216 4.28 -1.12 14.00
N LEU A 217 4.33 0.19 13.77
CA LEU A 217 5.41 1.03 14.28
C LEU A 217 5.42 1.08 15.82
N ALA A 218 4.25 1.15 16.47
CA ALA A 218 4.18 1.14 17.93
C ALA A 218 4.70 -0.18 18.53
N ALA A 219 4.42 -1.31 17.89
CA ALA A 219 4.89 -2.62 18.33
C ALA A 219 6.41 -2.81 18.17
N HIS A 220 7.07 -2.03 17.31
CA HIS A 220 8.50 -2.13 17.01
C HIS A 220 9.26 -0.84 17.31
N GLN A 221 8.68 0.09 18.08
CA GLN A 221 9.25 1.43 18.27
C GLN A 221 10.63 1.41 18.93
N GLU A 222 10.86 0.48 19.87
CA GLU A 222 12.15 0.27 20.52
C GLU A 222 13.19 -0.31 19.55
N GLU A 223 12.81 -1.33 18.77
CA GLU A 223 13.67 -1.95 17.75
C GLU A 223 14.12 -0.93 16.70
N PHE A 224 13.19 -0.07 16.26
CA PHE A 224 13.45 0.93 15.24
C PHE A 224 14.02 2.23 15.78
N ASN A 225 14.12 2.39 17.10
CA ASN A 225 14.53 3.62 17.77
C ASN A 225 13.76 4.86 17.26
N ILE A 226 12.43 4.75 17.23
CA ILE A 226 11.50 5.82 16.84
C ILE A 226 10.50 6.07 17.97
N ALA A 227 9.88 7.25 17.95
CA ALA A 227 8.71 7.54 18.77
C ALA A 227 7.42 7.32 17.96
N VAL A 228 6.37 6.86 18.65
CA VAL A 228 5.04 6.70 18.06
C VAL A 228 4.00 7.30 19.00
N SER A 229 3.12 8.16 18.49
CA SER A 229 2.08 8.80 19.29
C SER A 229 0.72 8.74 18.61
N HIS A 230 -0.33 8.65 19.44
CA HIS A 230 -1.72 8.66 19.03
C HIS A 230 -2.43 9.87 19.70
N PRO A 231 -2.47 11.03 19.02
CA PRO A 231 -3.20 12.21 19.48
C PRO A 231 -4.72 12.06 19.34
N GLU A 232 -5.48 13.04 19.83
CA GLU A 232 -6.94 12.99 19.95
C GLU A 232 -7.73 13.12 18.63
N ASN A 233 -7.13 13.69 17.58
CA ASN A 233 -7.73 13.83 16.23
C ASN A 233 -6.66 14.16 15.16
N GLU A 234 -7.06 14.21 13.89
CA GLU A 234 -6.16 14.50 12.77
C GLU A 234 -5.58 15.93 12.76
N ILE A 235 -6.26 16.91 13.35
CA ILE A 235 -5.74 18.30 13.49
C ILE A 235 -4.55 18.30 14.47
N ALA A 236 -4.68 17.61 15.61
CA ALA A 236 -3.61 17.45 16.58
C ALA A 236 -2.43 16.68 15.97
N VAL A 237 -2.70 15.60 15.23
CA VAL A 237 -1.69 14.79 14.52
C VAL A 237 -0.78 15.64 13.65
N ILE A 238 -1.35 16.42 12.71
CA ILE A 238 -0.51 17.18 11.78
C ILE A 238 0.22 18.33 12.49
N ASN A 239 -0.44 19.04 13.41
CA ASN A 239 0.20 20.16 14.11
C ASN A 239 1.35 19.70 15.03
N MET A 240 1.18 18.57 15.73
CA MET A 240 2.26 17.96 16.51
C MET A 240 3.41 17.49 15.59
N ALA A 241 3.10 16.91 14.43
CA ALA A 241 4.10 16.50 13.45
C ALA A 241 4.92 17.68 12.92
N LEU A 242 4.28 18.82 12.65
CA LEU A 242 4.96 20.04 12.21
C LEU A 242 5.83 20.64 13.32
N GLY A 243 5.35 20.65 14.57
CA GLY A 243 6.14 21.07 15.73
C GLY A 243 7.39 20.21 15.93
N ALA A 244 7.26 18.89 15.80
CA ALA A 244 8.39 17.98 15.89
C ALA A 244 9.36 18.11 14.70
N ALA A 245 8.86 18.30 13.48
CA ALA A 245 9.69 18.58 12.30
C ALA A 245 10.46 19.90 12.43
N TYR A 246 9.84 20.94 12.99
CA TYR A 246 10.49 22.19 13.33
C TYR A 246 11.63 22.01 14.34
N ALA A 247 11.47 21.09 15.30
CA ALA A 247 12.52 20.69 16.24
C ALA A 247 13.61 19.78 15.63
N GLY A 248 13.44 19.33 14.37
CA GLY A 248 14.41 18.54 13.62
C GLY A 248 14.14 17.04 13.55
N ALA A 249 13.00 16.56 14.07
CA ALA A 249 12.60 15.17 13.94
C ALA A 249 11.99 14.90 12.56
N ARG A 250 12.44 13.86 11.86
CA ARG A 250 11.80 13.40 10.61
C ARG A 250 10.44 12.78 10.93
N THR A 251 9.37 13.45 10.52
CA THR A 251 8.00 13.05 10.83
C THR A 251 7.28 12.43 9.64
N MET A 252 6.46 11.44 9.95
CA MET A 252 5.46 10.88 9.06
C MET A 252 4.13 10.79 9.80
N VAL A 253 3.04 11.04 9.09
CA VAL A 253 1.67 10.83 9.60
C VAL A 253 0.89 9.92 8.65
N GLY A 254 -0.10 9.21 9.16
CA GLY A 254 -0.97 8.36 8.35
C GLY A 254 -2.45 8.66 8.58
N THR A 255 -3.22 8.73 7.50
CA THR A 255 -4.65 9.04 7.51
C THR A 255 -5.35 8.48 6.26
N SER A 256 -6.62 8.84 6.07
CA SER A 256 -7.41 8.60 4.86
C SER A 256 -8.19 9.89 4.51
N GLY A 257 -8.88 9.95 3.37
CA GLY A 257 -9.49 11.19 2.82
C GLY A 257 -10.23 12.08 3.84
N GLY A 258 -11.05 11.50 4.73
CA GLY A 258 -11.75 12.28 5.76
C GLY A 258 -10.82 12.95 6.77
N GLY A 259 -9.78 12.25 7.22
CA GLY A 259 -8.79 12.81 8.12
C GLY A 259 -7.81 13.76 7.42
N PHE A 260 -7.47 13.50 6.16
CA PHE A 260 -6.69 14.44 5.34
C PHE A 260 -7.43 15.78 5.13
N ALA A 261 -8.76 15.77 5.03
CA ALA A 261 -9.57 16.99 4.98
C ALA A 261 -9.44 17.86 6.24
N LEU A 262 -9.25 17.26 7.41
CA LEU A 262 -9.00 18.00 8.65
C LEU A 262 -7.56 18.56 8.70
N MET A 263 -6.64 18.02 7.90
CA MET A 263 -5.24 18.43 7.89
C MET A 263 -4.94 19.59 6.91
N THR A 264 -5.87 19.99 6.05
CA THR A 264 -5.56 20.88 4.90
C THR A 264 -5.11 22.29 5.28
N GLU A 265 -5.56 22.82 6.42
CA GLU A 265 -5.09 24.11 6.93
C GLU A 265 -3.60 24.02 7.31
N ALA A 266 -3.24 23.04 8.14
CA ALA A 266 -1.86 22.81 8.55
C ALA A 266 -0.95 22.39 7.39
N LEU A 267 -1.49 21.76 6.34
CA LEU A 267 -0.76 21.51 5.08
C LEU A 267 -0.32 22.83 4.43
N SER A 268 -1.18 23.85 4.44
CA SER A 268 -0.88 25.18 3.90
C SER A 268 0.19 25.87 4.76
N MET A 269 0.08 25.75 6.09
CA MET A 269 1.11 26.22 7.01
C MET A 269 2.46 25.54 6.77
N ALA A 270 2.49 24.21 6.57
CA ALA A 270 3.73 23.47 6.32
C ALA A 270 4.44 23.94 5.05
N ALA A 271 3.69 24.25 3.99
CA ALA A 271 4.22 24.84 2.77
C ALA A 271 4.76 26.26 3.02
N GLN A 272 3.98 27.11 3.70
CA GLN A 272 4.37 28.49 3.98
C GLN A 272 5.62 28.56 4.87
N SER A 273 5.67 27.78 5.94
CA SER A 273 6.81 27.75 6.86
C SER A 273 7.98 26.91 6.36
N GLU A 274 7.87 26.29 5.17
CA GLU A 274 8.82 25.35 4.59
C GLU A 274 9.19 24.20 5.55
N THR A 275 8.20 23.69 6.28
CA THR A 275 8.37 22.59 7.24
C THR A 275 8.14 21.25 6.54
N PRO A 276 9.15 20.35 6.50
CA PRO A 276 9.02 19.07 5.82
C PRO A 276 8.13 18.10 6.60
N ILE A 277 7.25 17.39 5.89
CA ILE A 277 6.41 16.34 6.46
C ILE A 277 6.07 15.32 5.37
N LEU A 278 6.03 14.03 5.74
CA LEU A 278 5.44 12.98 4.91
C LEU A 278 4.03 12.63 5.42
N ILE A 279 3.04 12.69 4.55
CA ILE A 279 1.65 12.31 4.84
C ILE A 279 1.34 11.07 4.01
N VAL A 280 0.98 9.97 4.66
CA VAL A 280 0.41 8.79 4.00
C VAL A 280 -1.10 8.98 3.96
N GLU A 281 -1.63 9.24 2.77
CA GLU A 281 -3.06 9.27 2.52
C GLU A 281 -3.44 7.92 1.92
N SER A 282 -4.11 7.10 2.74
CA SER A 282 -4.57 5.76 2.37
C SER A 282 -6.02 5.83 1.93
N GLN A 283 -6.21 6.00 0.62
CA GLN A 283 -7.50 6.15 -0.04
C GLN A 283 -8.38 4.93 0.20
N ARG A 284 -9.67 5.23 0.38
CA ARG A 284 -10.76 4.26 0.47
C ARG A 284 -11.96 4.77 -0.34
N THR A 285 -13.03 4.00 -0.39
CA THR A 285 -14.25 4.47 -1.06
C THR A 285 -14.82 5.68 -0.31
N ALA A 286 -14.94 6.82 -0.99
CA ALA A 286 -15.51 8.09 -0.54
C ALA A 286 -16.70 8.51 -1.46
N PRO A 287 -17.44 9.62 -1.22
CA PRO A 287 -17.18 10.76 -0.33
C PRO A 287 -17.50 10.50 1.16
N SER A 288 -17.09 11.43 2.02
CA SER A 288 -17.36 11.41 3.47
C SER A 288 -16.87 10.11 4.13
N SER A 289 -17.64 9.49 5.03
CA SER A 289 -17.31 8.18 5.61
C SER A 289 -17.15 7.10 4.54
N GLY A 290 -17.97 7.18 3.48
CA GLY A 290 -17.99 6.27 2.35
C GLY A 290 -18.11 4.80 2.75
N VAL A 291 -17.24 3.95 2.20
CA VAL A 291 -17.15 2.52 2.57
C VAL A 291 -15.74 2.21 3.06
N PRO A 292 -15.47 2.32 4.38
CA PRO A 292 -14.11 2.38 4.91
C PRO A 292 -13.22 1.17 4.62
N THR A 293 -13.83 -0.01 4.48
CA THR A 293 -13.11 -1.28 4.34
C THR A 293 -12.89 -1.68 2.88
N TYR A 294 -13.21 -0.80 1.92
CA TYR A 294 -13.16 -1.06 0.49
C TYR A 294 -12.33 -0.03 -0.27
N THR A 295 -11.69 -0.49 -1.35
CA THR A 295 -10.72 0.32 -2.10
C THR A 295 -11.39 1.37 -2.99
N GLY A 296 -10.72 2.50 -3.15
CA GLY A 296 -11.08 3.59 -4.07
C GLY A 296 -9.85 4.43 -4.40
N GLN A 297 -9.85 5.04 -5.58
CA GLN A 297 -8.77 5.92 -6.05
C GLN A 297 -9.32 7.34 -6.32
N GLY A 298 -10.19 7.81 -5.43
CA GLY A 298 -11.02 9.00 -5.62
C GLY A 298 -10.42 10.30 -5.09
N ASP A 299 -9.23 10.28 -4.49
CA ASP A 299 -8.70 11.44 -3.76
C ASP A 299 -7.54 12.12 -4.48
N LEU A 300 -7.15 11.68 -5.69
CA LEU A 300 -6.03 12.27 -6.44
C LEU A 300 -6.16 13.79 -6.62
N PHE A 301 -7.31 14.25 -7.10
CA PHE A 301 -7.59 15.68 -7.23
C PHE A 301 -7.64 16.41 -5.90
N PHE A 302 -8.18 15.75 -4.89
CA PHE A 302 -8.25 16.33 -3.57
C PHE A 302 -6.85 16.56 -3.01
N VAL A 303 -5.94 15.57 -3.06
CA VAL A 303 -4.57 15.75 -2.57
C VAL A 303 -3.74 16.71 -3.44
N MET A 304 -4.02 16.79 -4.75
CA MET A 304 -3.39 17.75 -5.68
C MET A 304 -3.97 19.17 -5.58
N GLY A 305 -5.17 19.34 -5.04
CA GLY A 305 -5.83 20.64 -4.83
C GLY A 305 -5.86 21.12 -3.38
N ALA A 306 -5.45 20.29 -2.41
CA ALA A 306 -5.56 20.61 -1.00
C ALA A 306 -4.63 21.74 -0.54
N GLY A 307 -5.17 22.58 0.36
CA GLY A 307 -4.50 23.75 0.92
C GLY A 307 -4.81 25.04 0.16
N HIS A 308 -4.80 26.18 0.86
CA HIS A 308 -5.01 27.49 0.25
C HIS A 308 -3.68 28.14 -0.15
N GLY A 309 -3.70 28.93 -1.23
CA GLY A 309 -2.50 29.57 -1.80
C GLY A 309 -1.71 28.70 -2.79
N ASP A 310 -0.67 29.29 -3.38
CA ASP A 310 0.09 28.68 -4.47
C ASP A 310 1.34 27.93 -3.97
N PHE A 311 1.22 26.62 -3.79
CA PHE A 311 2.37 25.77 -3.46
C PHE A 311 2.37 24.39 -4.13
N LEU A 312 3.58 23.89 -4.41
CA LEU A 312 3.79 22.51 -4.81
C LEU A 312 4.11 21.62 -3.61
N ARG A 313 3.55 20.41 -3.67
CA ARG A 313 3.90 19.27 -2.82
C ARG A 313 4.34 18.10 -3.70
N PHE A 314 4.99 17.13 -3.11
CA PHE A 314 5.18 15.85 -3.79
C PHE A 314 3.92 15.00 -3.66
N VAL A 315 3.42 14.43 -4.76
CA VAL A 315 2.33 13.44 -4.75
C VAL A 315 2.82 12.19 -5.47
N ILE A 316 2.98 11.11 -4.71
CA ILE A 316 3.64 9.87 -5.13
C ILE A 316 2.70 8.70 -4.90
N ALA A 317 2.38 7.94 -5.94
CA ALA A 317 1.40 6.85 -5.89
C ALA A 317 2.03 5.49 -6.24
N PRO A 318 2.52 4.72 -5.24
CA PRO A 318 3.05 3.37 -5.48
C PRO A 318 1.93 2.41 -5.89
N GLY A 319 2.26 1.39 -6.69
CA GLY A 319 1.29 0.39 -7.16
C GLY A 319 1.35 -0.98 -6.49
N ASP A 320 2.32 -1.21 -5.60
CA ASP A 320 2.48 -2.44 -4.81
C ASP A 320 3.31 -2.18 -3.54
N ALA A 321 3.48 -3.20 -2.69
CA ALA A 321 4.23 -3.07 -1.43
C ALA A 321 5.73 -2.76 -1.62
N GLU A 322 6.37 -3.20 -2.72
CA GLU A 322 7.78 -2.88 -2.94
C GLU A 322 7.95 -1.42 -3.36
N GLU A 323 7.09 -0.95 -4.26
CA GLU A 323 7.00 0.46 -4.59
C GLU A 323 6.68 1.29 -3.36
N ALA A 324 5.74 0.86 -2.54
CA ALA A 324 5.41 1.54 -1.30
C ALA A 324 6.60 1.59 -0.34
N PHE A 325 7.40 0.53 -0.22
CA PHE A 325 8.63 0.53 0.58
C PHE A 325 9.59 1.63 0.13
N TYR A 326 10.09 1.56 -1.11
CA TYR A 326 11.19 2.44 -1.49
C TYR A 326 10.71 3.87 -1.80
N LEU A 327 9.47 4.05 -2.28
CA LEU A 327 8.91 5.37 -2.51
C LEU A 327 8.50 6.08 -1.22
N THR A 328 8.21 5.36 -0.12
CA THR A 328 8.05 6.00 1.19
C THR A 328 9.37 6.63 1.63
N GLY A 329 10.47 5.90 1.49
CA GLY A 329 11.79 6.43 1.81
C GLY A 329 12.19 7.60 0.92
N GLU A 330 11.93 7.50 -0.39
CA GLU A 330 12.14 8.59 -1.34
C GLU A 330 11.28 9.81 -0.99
N ALA A 331 10.00 9.63 -0.69
CA ALA A 331 9.09 10.71 -0.32
C ALA A 331 9.56 11.45 0.94
N LEU A 332 10.02 10.70 1.97
CA LEU A 332 10.57 11.29 3.18
C LEU A 332 11.88 12.05 2.90
N ASN A 333 12.73 11.55 2.00
CA ASN A 333 13.95 12.25 1.59
C ASN A 333 13.61 13.52 0.80
N LEU A 334 12.72 13.46 -0.18
CA LEU A 334 12.27 14.60 -0.98
C LEU A 334 11.62 15.69 -0.15
N ALA A 335 10.74 15.33 0.80
CA ALA A 335 10.12 16.28 1.72
C ALA A 335 11.19 17.10 2.46
N TRP A 336 12.22 16.42 2.98
CA TRP A 336 13.30 17.05 3.75
C TRP A 336 14.28 17.82 2.87
N LYS A 337 14.62 17.30 1.69
CA LYS A 337 15.50 17.95 0.71
C LYS A 337 14.94 19.29 0.24
N TYR A 338 13.64 19.33 -0.05
CA TYR A 338 12.94 20.50 -0.57
C TYR A 338 12.13 21.24 0.47
N GLN A 339 12.15 20.83 1.74
CA GLN A 339 11.49 21.54 2.83
C GLN A 339 10.03 21.88 2.48
N THR A 340 9.29 20.86 2.07
CA THR A 340 7.91 20.97 1.58
C THR A 340 7.14 19.68 1.92
N PRO A 341 5.80 19.70 1.98
CA PRO A 341 5.02 18.48 2.16
C PRO A 341 5.23 17.46 1.04
N ALA A 342 5.26 16.19 1.42
CA ALA A 342 5.12 15.06 0.50
C ALA A 342 3.93 14.20 0.92
N ILE A 343 3.20 13.71 -0.07
CA ILE A 343 2.03 12.85 0.08
C ILE A 343 2.32 11.54 -0.61
N LEU A 344 2.33 10.45 0.15
CA LEU A 344 2.30 9.10 -0.37
C LEU A 344 0.83 8.68 -0.50
N LEU A 345 0.36 8.63 -1.73
CA LEU A 345 -1.02 8.36 -2.09
C LEU A 345 -1.19 6.87 -2.41
N VAL A 346 -1.70 6.11 -1.45
CA VAL A 346 -1.94 4.67 -1.60
C VAL A 346 -3.42 4.40 -1.51
N ASP A 347 -3.91 3.34 -2.15
CA ASP A 347 -5.28 2.87 -1.92
C ASP A 347 -5.29 1.63 -1.03
N LYS A 348 -6.46 1.29 -0.46
CA LYS A 348 -6.63 0.16 0.49
C LYS A 348 -6.01 -1.15 -0.02
N GLU A 349 -5.98 -1.39 -1.33
CA GLU A 349 -5.34 -2.61 -1.86
C GLU A 349 -3.83 -2.60 -1.65
N VAL A 350 -3.16 -1.49 -1.92
CA VAL A 350 -1.72 -1.38 -1.63
C VAL A 350 -1.52 -1.46 -0.13
N SER A 351 -2.28 -0.70 0.66
CA SER A 351 -2.12 -0.62 2.12
C SER A 351 -2.27 -1.96 2.84
N GLU A 352 -3.35 -2.70 2.62
CA GLU A 352 -3.71 -3.82 3.51
C GLU A 352 -3.46 -5.22 2.94
N ASN A 353 -3.35 -5.36 1.61
CA ASN A 353 -3.07 -6.68 1.03
C ASN A 353 -1.64 -7.10 1.35
N THR A 354 -1.41 -8.41 1.39
CA THR A 354 -0.08 -8.99 1.63
C THR A 354 0.59 -9.39 0.33
N PHE A 355 1.87 -9.09 0.20
CA PHE A 355 2.68 -9.32 -0.99
C PHE A 355 3.94 -10.11 -0.62
N SER A 356 4.41 -10.95 -1.55
CA SER A 356 5.80 -11.40 -1.53
C SER A 356 6.74 -10.25 -1.89
N VAL A 357 7.61 -9.90 -0.95
CA VAL A 357 8.59 -8.82 -1.07
C VAL A 357 10.00 -9.40 -1.16
N ASP A 358 10.78 -8.89 -2.10
CA ASP A 358 12.17 -9.25 -2.33
C ASP A 358 13.03 -8.85 -1.13
N LYS A 359 14.00 -9.72 -0.79
CA LYS A 359 14.92 -9.51 0.33
C LYS A 359 15.81 -8.28 0.11
N ASP A 360 16.10 -7.96 -1.16
CA ASP A 360 16.99 -6.85 -1.51
C ASP A 360 16.29 -5.49 -1.58
N ILE A 361 14.99 -5.42 -1.27
CA ILE A 361 14.22 -4.16 -1.35
C ILE A 361 14.81 -3.05 -0.49
N GLU A 362 15.38 -3.40 0.66
CA GLU A 362 15.96 -2.45 1.61
C GLU A 362 17.18 -1.71 1.06
N LYS A 363 17.88 -2.27 0.06
CA LYS A 363 19.05 -1.66 -0.58
C LYS A 363 18.67 -0.44 -1.43
N LYS A 364 17.38 -0.31 -1.79
CA LYS A 364 16.85 0.80 -2.57
C LYS A 364 16.58 2.06 -1.74
N VAL A 365 16.61 1.97 -0.41
CA VAL A 365 16.37 3.12 0.47
C VAL A 365 17.65 3.47 1.21
N ARG A 366 18.02 4.75 1.17
CA ARG A 366 19.13 5.29 1.95
C ARG A 366 18.68 6.57 2.64
N PRO A 367 18.99 6.77 3.93
CA PRO A 367 18.74 8.04 4.58
C PRO A 367 19.65 9.10 3.97
N GLU A 368 19.09 10.25 3.64
CA GLU A 368 19.85 11.42 3.20
C GLU A 368 19.93 12.46 4.33
N ASN A 369 21.09 13.10 4.47
CA ASN A 369 21.31 14.15 5.45
C ASN A 369 21.36 15.52 4.76
N PHE A 370 20.35 16.35 5.04
CA PHE A 370 20.14 17.65 4.40
C PHE A 370 20.53 18.84 5.28
N LEU A 371 21.21 18.59 6.41
CA LEU A 371 21.59 19.65 7.33
C LEU A 371 22.73 20.51 6.78
N ALA A 372 22.56 21.83 6.86
CA ALA A 372 23.60 22.76 6.47
C ALA A 372 24.85 22.59 7.35
N ARG A 373 26.00 22.32 6.73
CA ARG A 373 27.28 22.01 7.40
C ARG A 373 28.04 23.25 7.90
N ASN A 374 27.57 24.46 7.62
CA ASN A 374 28.26 25.69 8.03
C ASN A 374 27.26 26.82 8.31
N LYS A 375 27.02 27.13 9.59
CA LYS A 375 26.05 28.14 10.06
C LYS A 375 26.78 29.25 10.82
N LYS A 376 27.74 29.91 10.17
CA LYS A 376 28.45 31.08 10.74
C LYS A 376 27.65 32.36 10.44
N GLY A 377 27.51 33.24 11.44
CA GLY A 377 26.86 34.55 11.32
C GLY A 377 25.35 34.56 11.61
N ASN A 378 24.67 35.65 11.23
CA ASN A 378 23.21 35.80 11.40
C ASN A 378 22.46 34.82 10.49
N TYR A 379 21.95 33.73 11.08
CA TYR A 379 21.18 32.72 10.37
C TYR A 379 19.86 33.29 9.82
N LYS A 380 19.57 32.96 8.55
CA LYS A 380 18.35 33.32 7.82
C LYS A 380 17.62 32.04 7.43
N ARG A 381 16.54 31.70 8.14
CA ARG A 381 15.74 30.48 7.92
C ARG A 381 15.20 30.41 6.49
N TYR A 382 14.83 31.55 5.94
CA TYR A 382 14.24 31.69 4.60
C TYR A 382 15.18 32.41 3.65
N LYS A 383 16.50 32.23 3.85
CA LYS A 383 17.53 32.80 2.98
C LYS A 383 17.16 32.60 1.52
N ASP A 384 17.15 33.69 0.76
CA ASP A 384 16.90 33.63 -0.67
C ASP A 384 18.13 33.04 -1.36
N THR A 385 17.98 31.87 -1.96
CA THR A 385 19.03 31.17 -2.70
C THR A 385 18.65 31.03 -4.17
N LYS A 386 19.68 30.81 -5.02
CA LYS A 386 19.49 30.56 -6.45
C LYS A 386 18.55 29.39 -6.74
N GLU A 387 18.46 28.42 -5.84
CA GLU A 387 17.61 27.24 -5.98
C GLU A 387 16.29 27.35 -5.20
N GLY A 388 16.10 28.41 -4.42
CA GLY A 388 14.93 28.59 -3.57
C GLY A 388 14.92 27.71 -2.30
N ILE A 389 15.94 26.88 -2.10
CA ILE A 389 16.10 26.01 -0.93
C ILE A 389 17.00 26.73 0.09
N SER A 390 16.46 27.04 1.25
CA SER A 390 17.20 27.72 2.31
C SER A 390 17.99 26.72 3.18
N PRO A 391 19.12 27.11 3.78
CA PRO A 391 19.83 26.25 4.73
C PRO A 391 18.93 25.90 5.92
N LEU A 392 18.80 24.61 6.26
CA LEU A 392 17.94 24.15 7.36
C LEU A 392 18.70 24.11 8.71
N ALA A 393 18.06 24.62 9.76
CA ALA A 393 18.54 24.60 11.14
C ALA A 393 17.38 24.50 12.13
N PHE A 394 17.68 24.03 13.33
CA PHE A 394 16.69 23.72 14.35
C PHE A 394 16.94 24.50 15.64
N PRO A 395 15.90 24.73 16.46
CA PRO A 395 16.03 25.24 17.81
C PRO A 395 17.07 24.46 18.64
N GLY A 396 17.71 25.14 19.59
CA GLY A 396 18.74 24.56 20.46
C GLY A 396 20.15 24.52 19.87
N GLN A 397 20.32 24.79 18.57
CA GLN A 397 21.65 24.93 17.97
C GLN A 397 22.29 26.28 18.36
N LYS A 398 23.57 26.26 18.74
CA LYS A 398 24.31 27.45 19.20
C LYS A 398 24.27 28.57 18.17
N ASN A 399 23.96 29.80 18.62
CA ASN A 399 23.91 31.02 17.81
C ASN A 399 22.91 30.99 16.64
N ILE A 400 21.88 30.14 16.70
CA ILE A 400 20.84 30.02 15.67
C ILE A 400 19.49 30.41 16.26
N ILE A 401 18.87 31.43 15.68
CA ILE A 401 17.47 31.77 15.91
C ILE A 401 16.71 31.33 14.67
N SER A 402 15.97 30.23 14.79
CA SER A 402 15.06 29.77 13.75
C SER A 402 13.65 30.26 14.12
N LYS A 403 12.97 30.91 13.18
CA LYS A 403 11.57 31.31 13.32
C LYS A 403 10.78 30.66 12.19
N ALA A 404 9.61 30.14 12.50
CA ALA A 404 8.67 29.60 11.53
C ALA A 404 7.31 30.27 11.78
N THR A 405 6.64 30.65 10.70
CA THR A 405 5.36 31.36 10.77
C THR A 405 4.46 30.94 9.61
N SER A 406 3.15 30.99 9.83
CA SER A 406 2.12 30.81 8.81
C SER A 406 1.83 32.11 8.03
N TYR A 407 2.38 33.24 8.44
CA TYR A 407 2.29 34.51 7.72
C TYR A 407 3.35 34.61 6.61
N GLU A 408 3.19 35.55 5.68
CA GLU A 408 4.31 35.92 4.81
C GLU A 408 5.43 36.57 5.63
N HIS A 409 6.68 36.34 5.23
CA HIS A 409 7.82 36.68 6.08
C HIS A 409 9.06 37.10 5.29
N ASP A 410 9.97 37.80 5.96
CA ASP A 410 11.31 38.10 5.45
C ASP A 410 12.25 36.87 5.53
N GLU A 411 13.51 37.05 5.14
CA GLU A 411 14.52 35.95 5.19
C GLU A 411 14.82 35.45 6.62
N PHE A 412 14.48 36.21 7.66
CA PHE A 412 14.65 35.85 9.07
C PHE A 412 13.43 35.13 9.65
N GLY A 413 12.29 35.10 8.93
CA GLY A 413 11.03 34.55 9.41
C GLY A 413 10.22 35.54 10.25
N ILE A 414 10.44 36.84 10.08
CA ILE A 414 9.64 37.91 10.68
C ILE A 414 8.52 38.25 9.70
N SER A 415 7.29 38.36 10.20
CA SER A 415 6.13 38.66 9.35
C SER A 415 6.32 39.98 8.58
N THR A 416 5.86 40.01 7.33
CA THR A 416 5.96 41.19 6.46
C THR A 416 4.68 41.40 5.66
N GLU A 417 4.37 42.67 5.39
CA GLU A 417 3.31 43.11 4.47
C GLU A 417 3.90 43.94 3.31
N GLU A 418 5.22 44.04 3.24
CA GLU A 418 5.92 44.81 2.21
C GLU A 418 5.86 44.09 0.87
N GLU A 419 5.25 44.73 -0.14
CA GLU A 419 5.02 44.18 -1.49
C GLU A 419 6.25 43.46 -2.07
N LYS A 420 7.43 44.11 -1.97
CA LYS A 420 8.69 43.58 -2.51
C LYS A 420 9.18 42.32 -1.81
N ASP A 421 8.97 42.21 -0.50
CA ASP A 421 9.38 41.03 0.26
C ASP A 421 8.42 39.86 0.02
N ILE A 422 7.12 40.13 -0.08
CA ILE A 422 6.08 39.17 -0.46
C ILE A 422 6.43 38.57 -1.84
N GLU A 423 6.66 39.42 -2.85
CA GLU A 423 7.02 38.97 -4.19
C GLU A 423 8.33 38.17 -4.19
N LYS A 424 9.34 38.63 -3.45
CA LYS A 424 10.65 37.97 -3.34
C LYS A 424 10.52 36.56 -2.77
N MET A 425 9.78 36.38 -1.67
CA MET A 425 9.59 35.06 -1.06
C MET A 425 8.76 34.13 -1.94
N GLN A 426 7.73 34.64 -2.62
CA GLN A 426 6.98 33.83 -3.57
C GLN A 426 7.87 33.38 -4.74
N ASN A 427 8.67 34.29 -5.30
CA ASN A 427 9.64 33.97 -6.36
C ASN A 427 10.69 32.93 -5.90
N LYS A 428 11.12 32.98 -4.63
CA LYS A 428 11.98 31.96 -4.03
C LYS A 428 11.30 30.59 -4.01
N ARG A 429 10.05 30.49 -3.54
CA ARG A 429 9.28 29.23 -3.55
C ARG A 429 9.06 28.70 -4.97
N LEU A 430 8.79 29.58 -5.94
CA LEU A 430 8.69 29.19 -7.37
C LEU A 430 10.01 28.63 -7.94
N ARG A 431 11.17 29.16 -7.55
CA ARG A 431 12.48 28.56 -7.94
C ARG A 431 12.64 27.16 -7.35
N LYS A 432 12.20 26.97 -6.11
CA LYS A 432 12.19 25.65 -5.47
C LYS A 432 11.32 24.66 -6.23
N PHE A 433 10.12 25.07 -6.63
CA PHE A 433 9.19 24.26 -7.41
C PHE A 433 9.78 23.80 -8.74
N LYS A 434 10.50 24.67 -9.44
CA LYS A 434 11.25 24.31 -10.65
C LYS A 434 12.31 23.23 -10.36
N LYS A 435 13.00 23.32 -9.22
CA LYS A 435 14.01 22.34 -8.79
C LYS A 435 13.39 21.00 -8.41
N MET A 436 12.23 21.00 -7.76
CA MET A 436 11.45 19.78 -7.48
C MET A 436 11.08 19.06 -8.78
N ALA A 437 10.59 19.79 -9.80
CA ALA A 437 10.24 19.20 -11.09
C ALA A 437 11.46 18.59 -11.81
N GLN A 438 12.61 19.27 -11.76
CA GLN A 438 13.87 18.74 -12.30
C GLN A 438 14.32 17.47 -11.58
N GLU A 439 14.05 17.34 -10.28
CA GLU A 439 14.42 16.16 -9.50
C GLU A 439 13.56 14.96 -9.85
N VAL A 440 12.23 15.15 -9.93
CA VAL A 440 11.30 14.09 -10.36
C VAL A 440 11.70 13.54 -11.73
N GLU A 441 12.16 14.39 -12.65
CA GLU A 441 12.61 13.95 -13.97
C GLU A 441 13.90 13.10 -13.96
N LYS A 442 14.68 13.12 -12.87
CA LYS A 442 15.86 12.24 -12.69
C LYS A 442 15.51 10.90 -12.05
N LEU A 443 14.40 10.84 -11.32
CA LEU A 443 13.90 9.63 -10.69
C LEU A 443 13.18 8.75 -11.72
N GLU A 444 12.94 7.48 -11.39
CA GLU A 444 12.05 6.61 -12.17
C GLU A 444 10.59 6.97 -11.86
N ALA A 445 10.12 8.10 -12.43
CA ALA A 445 8.81 8.68 -12.14
C ALA A 445 7.69 8.17 -13.05
N VAL A 446 8.04 7.53 -14.18
CA VAL A 446 7.11 6.79 -15.05
C VAL A 446 7.72 5.44 -15.40
N LYS A 447 6.98 4.37 -15.16
CA LYS A 447 7.37 3.00 -15.53
C LYS A 447 6.61 2.50 -16.74
N THR A 448 7.25 1.61 -17.50
CA THR A 448 6.65 0.96 -18.68
C THR A 448 6.81 -0.56 -18.63
N TYR A 449 5.73 -1.26 -18.94
CA TYR A 449 5.62 -2.71 -18.85
C TYR A 449 4.97 -3.31 -20.11
N GLY A 450 4.87 -4.63 -20.15
CA GLY A 450 4.30 -5.37 -21.27
C GLY A 450 5.10 -5.21 -22.57
N LYS A 451 4.41 -5.21 -23.72
CA LYS A 451 5.04 -5.08 -25.03
C LYS A 451 5.39 -3.61 -25.32
N LYS A 452 6.60 -3.19 -24.91
CA LYS A 452 7.08 -1.78 -25.00
C LYS A 452 7.02 -1.15 -26.40
N ASN A 453 7.02 -1.93 -27.48
CA ASN A 453 6.92 -1.43 -28.85
C ASN A 453 5.49 -1.45 -29.42
N SER A 454 4.49 -1.80 -28.62
CA SER A 454 3.08 -1.78 -29.04
C SER A 454 2.59 -0.37 -29.35
N GLN A 455 1.83 -0.23 -30.43
CA GLN A 455 1.09 1.00 -30.77
C GLN A 455 -0.17 1.19 -29.90
N LYS A 456 -0.60 0.15 -29.18
CA LYS A 456 -1.69 0.19 -28.21
C LYS A 456 -1.12 0.19 -26.79
N ALA A 457 -1.62 1.08 -25.94
CA ALA A 457 -1.19 1.19 -24.55
C ALA A 457 -2.36 1.41 -23.59
N ILE A 458 -2.20 0.90 -22.37
CA ILE A 458 -3.00 1.30 -21.21
C ILE A 458 -2.15 2.19 -20.29
N VAL A 459 -2.76 3.19 -19.67
CA VAL A 459 -2.16 3.99 -18.60
C VAL A 459 -2.95 3.77 -17.32
N VAL A 460 -2.26 3.42 -16.24
CA VAL A 460 -2.85 3.02 -14.95
C VAL A 460 -2.00 3.55 -13.79
N TRP A 461 -2.56 3.63 -12.59
CA TRP A 461 -1.83 4.09 -11.40
C TRP A 461 -2.33 3.38 -10.12
N GLY A 462 -1.56 3.51 -9.04
CA GLY A 462 -1.86 2.85 -7.76
C GLY A 462 -2.05 1.33 -7.92
N SER A 463 -2.92 0.73 -7.12
CA SER A 463 -3.13 -0.73 -7.12
C SER A 463 -3.63 -1.30 -8.45
N THR A 464 -4.22 -0.47 -9.33
CA THR A 464 -4.63 -0.89 -10.68
C THR A 464 -3.45 -1.44 -11.48
N LYS A 465 -2.20 -1.09 -11.12
CA LYS A 465 -0.96 -1.66 -11.67
C LYS A 465 -0.98 -3.19 -11.77
N GLY A 466 -1.29 -3.87 -10.67
CA GLY A 466 -1.20 -5.32 -10.58
C GLY A 466 -2.06 -6.07 -11.61
N PRO A 467 -3.39 -5.89 -11.61
CA PRO A 467 -4.26 -6.56 -12.57
C PRO A 467 -4.04 -6.06 -14.01
N ALA A 468 -3.68 -4.79 -14.21
CA ALA A 468 -3.43 -4.23 -15.53
C ALA A 468 -2.17 -4.81 -16.18
N LEU A 469 -1.13 -5.10 -15.38
CA LEU A 469 0.11 -5.71 -15.87
C LEU A 469 -0.18 -7.08 -16.51
N GLU A 470 -0.91 -7.93 -15.80
CA GLU A 470 -1.28 -9.25 -16.29
C GLU A 470 -2.17 -9.17 -17.54
N ALA A 471 -3.12 -8.24 -17.56
CA ALA A 471 -3.96 -8.03 -18.74
C ALA A 471 -3.14 -7.53 -19.94
N ALA A 472 -2.21 -6.59 -19.73
CA ALA A 472 -1.35 -6.05 -20.79
C ALA A 472 -0.42 -7.13 -21.38
N GLU A 473 0.13 -8.01 -20.55
CA GLU A 473 0.94 -9.15 -20.99
C GLU A 473 0.14 -10.11 -21.87
N LYS A 474 -1.07 -10.49 -21.44
CA LYS A 474 -1.95 -11.38 -22.22
C LYS A 474 -2.39 -10.77 -23.54
N LEU A 475 -2.67 -9.47 -23.55
CA LEU A 475 -3.09 -8.75 -24.75
C LEU A 475 -1.92 -8.37 -25.68
N GLY A 476 -0.68 -8.53 -25.21
CA GLY A 476 0.51 -8.13 -25.95
C GLY A 476 0.58 -6.62 -26.20
N ILE A 477 0.13 -5.80 -25.25
CA ILE A 477 0.11 -4.34 -25.35
C ILE A 477 1.09 -3.69 -24.35
N LYS A 478 1.34 -2.39 -24.52
CA LYS A 478 2.16 -1.60 -23.59
C LYS A 478 1.32 -1.21 -22.37
N MET A 479 1.92 -1.19 -21.19
CA MET A 479 1.35 -0.55 -20.00
C MET A 479 2.29 0.58 -19.54
N ILE A 480 1.71 1.70 -19.15
CA ILE A 480 2.42 2.88 -18.63
C ILE A 480 1.87 3.19 -17.23
N GLN A 481 2.76 3.44 -16.28
CA GLN A 481 2.42 3.81 -14.91
C GLN A 481 3.12 5.11 -14.52
N PRO A 482 2.42 6.25 -14.46
CA PRO A 482 2.92 7.41 -13.71
C PRO A 482 2.96 7.09 -12.22
N ILE A 483 4.09 7.39 -11.58
CA ILE A 483 4.30 7.24 -10.13
C ILE A 483 4.16 8.61 -9.45
N PHE A 484 4.63 9.66 -10.09
CA PHE A 484 4.54 11.03 -9.59
C PHE A 484 3.42 11.78 -10.30
N PHE A 485 2.57 12.44 -9.51
CA PHE A 485 1.50 13.30 -10.02
C PHE A 485 1.79 14.79 -9.79
N GLN A 486 2.62 15.09 -8.79
CA GLN A 486 3.08 16.45 -8.52
C GLN A 486 4.50 16.41 -7.94
N PRO A 487 5.45 17.18 -8.48
CA PRO A 487 5.48 17.65 -9.86
C PRO A 487 5.26 16.51 -10.87
N PHE A 488 4.56 16.78 -11.97
CA PHE A 488 4.28 15.75 -12.98
C PHE A 488 5.50 15.51 -13.90
N PRO A 489 5.88 14.25 -14.19
CA PRO A 489 7.06 13.90 -15.00
C PRO A 489 6.78 13.95 -16.51
N GLU A 490 6.55 15.15 -17.05
CA GLU A 490 6.12 15.33 -18.44
C GLU A 490 7.09 14.70 -19.47
N LYS A 491 8.41 14.85 -19.30
CA LYS A 491 9.39 14.35 -20.28
C LYS A 491 9.40 12.82 -20.28
N GLN A 492 9.42 12.19 -19.11
CA GLN A 492 9.30 10.74 -19.00
C GLN A 492 7.97 10.22 -19.55
N MET A 493 6.87 10.92 -19.30
CA MET A 493 5.56 10.51 -19.82
C MET A 493 5.50 10.58 -21.35
N ARG A 494 5.99 11.67 -21.95
CA ARG A 494 6.10 11.80 -23.42
C ARG A 494 7.01 10.71 -24.02
N LYS A 495 8.11 10.37 -23.34
CA LYS A 495 9.00 9.27 -23.75
C LYS A 495 8.28 7.92 -23.72
N ALA A 496 7.51 7.63 -22.66
CA ALA A 496 6.75 6.39 -22.53
C ALA A 496 5.67 6.24 -23.62
N LEU A 497 5.05 7.36 -24.01
CA LEU A 497 4.01 7.44 -25.04
C LEU A 497 4.54 7.40 -26.48
N LYS A 498 5.85 7.49 -26.71
CA LYS A 498 6.41 7.44 -28.08
C LYS A 498 5.93 6.20 -28.84
N GLY A 499 5.36 6.41 -30.02
CA GLY A 499 4.83 5.36 -30.90
C GLY A 499 3.45 4.81 -30.52
N VAL A 500 2.85 5.25 -29.42
CA VAL A 500 1.49 4.88 -29.04
C VAL A 500 0.49 5.64 -29.91
N LYS A 501 -0.41 4.91 -30.57
CA LYS A 501 -1.52 5.42 -31.40
C LYS A 501 -2.88 5.28 -30.73
N LYS A 502 -3.01 4.36 -29.77
CA LYS A 502 -4.22 4.14 -28.99
C LYS A 502 -3.87 4.03 -27.51
N LEU A 503 -4.38 4.96 -26.70
CA LEU A 503 -4.16 5.04 -25.26
C LEU A 503 -5.50 4.88 -24.51
N ILE A 504 -5.54 4.00 -23.52
CA ILE A 504 -6.73 3.80 -22.67
C ILE A 504 -6.35 4.09 -21.22
N SER A 505 -7.07 5.00 -20.56
CA SER A 505 -6.93 5.24 -19.12
C SER A 505 -7.71 4.18 -18.32
N ILE A 506 -7.11 3.61 -17.29
CA ILE A 506 -7.79 2.68 -16.37
C ILE A 506 -7.56 3.12 -14.93
N GLU A 507 -8.63 3.37 -14.19
CA GLU A 507 -8.54 3.87 -12.81
C GLU A 507 -9.78 3.57 -11.95
N GLY A 508 -9.55 3.49 -10.64
CA GLY A 508 -10.52 3.10 -9.61
C GLY A 508 -11.37 4.25 -9.07
N ASN A 509 -11.84 5.16 -9.93
CA ASN A 509 -12.73 6.26 -9.57
C ASN A 509 -13.75 6.56 -10.69
N SER A 510 -14.81 7.31 -10.38
CA SER A 510 -15.90 7.61 -11.32
C SER A 510 -15.64 8.80 -12.25
N LEU A 511 -14.68 9.67 -11.90
CA LEU A 511 -14.43 10.93 -12.62
C LEU A 511 -13.29 10.86 -13.64
N GLY A 512 -12.49 9.79 -13.61
CA GLY A 512 -11.29 9.70 -14.43
C GLY A 512 -10.23 10.73 -14.02
N GLN A 513 -9.88 10.80 -12.73
CA GLN A 513 -9.02 11.88 -12.22
C GLN A 513 -7.62 11.88 -12.84
N MET A 514 -6.98 10.72 -12.99
CA MET A 514 -5.69 10.62 -13.68
C MET A 514 -5.84 11.04 -15.14
N GLU A 515 -6.89 10.59 -15.83
CA GLU A 515 -7.17 11.00 -17.21
C GLU A 515 -7.21 12.53 -17.34
N GLN A 516 -7.85 13.21 -16.40
CA GLN A 516 -7.93 14.67 -16.39
C GLN A 516 -6.58 15.33 -16.05
N VAL A 517 -5.78 14.78 -15.13
CA VAL A 517 -4.40 15.25 -14.92
C VAL A 517 -3.58 15.16 -16.22
N LEU A 518 -3.66 14.03 -16.92
CA LEU A 518 -2.97 13.83 -18.20
C LEU A 518 -3.36 14.90 -19.24
N ARG A 519 -4.65 15.26 -19.29
CA ARG A 519 -5.15 16.29 -20.21
C ARG A 519 -4.56 17.67 -19.94
N CYS A 520 -4.29 18.03 -18.69
CA CYS A 520 -3.59 19.28 -18.34
C CYS A 520 -2.19 19.38 -18.97
N TYR A 521 -1.55 18.24 -19.27
CA TYR A 521 -0.25 18.17 -19.95
C TYR A 521 -0.36 17.87 -21.45
N GLY A 522 -1.55 18.02 -22.03
CA GLY A 522 -1.82 17.76 -23.45
C GLY A 522 -1.80 16.28 -23.84
N ILE A 523 -1.92 15.36 -22.87
CA ILE A 523 -2.01 13.92 -23.11
C ILE A 523 -3.48 13.52 -23.03
N LYS A 524 -4.05 13.11 -24.17
CA LYS A 524 -5.46 12.74 -24.27
C LYS A 524 -5.61 11.24 -24.49
N PRO A 525 -5.97 10.46 -23.46
CA PRO A 525 -6.42 9.08 -23.67
C PRO A 525 -7.61 9.02 -24.63
N ASP A 526 -7.64 8.01 -25.50
CA ASP A 526 -8.72 7.80 -26.47
C ASP A 526 -9.97 7.25 -25.81
N ASN A 527 -9.81 6.49 -24.73
CA ASN A 527 -10.89 5.80 -24.02
C ASN A 527 -10.55 5.71 -22.51
N ARG A 528 -11.57 5.43 -21.70
CA ARG A 528 -11.44 5.23 -20.26
C ARG A 528 -12.18 3.97 -19.78
N ILE A 529 -11.57 3.27 -18.83
CA ILE A 529 -12.12 2.11 -18.14
C ILE A 529 -12.14 2.45 -16.66
N LEU A 530 -13.32 2.81 -16.16
CA LEU A 530 -13.51 3.23 -14.77
C LEU A 530 -14.15 2.11 -13.95
N LYS A 531 -13.82 2.05 -12.65
CA LYS A 531 -14.48 1.18 -11.66
C LYS A 531 -14.57 1.89 -10.32
N TYR A 532 -15.73 1.83 -9.69
CA TYR A 532 -16.03 2.57 -8.47
C TYR A 532 -17.02 1.80 -7.58
N THR A 533 -16.87 0.47 -7.53
CA THR A 533 -17.75 -0.44 -6.77
C THR A 533 -17.21 -0.79 -5.39
N GLY A 534 -16.12 -0.16 -4.94
CA GLY A 534 -15.37 -0.57 -3.74
C GLY A 534 -14.54 -1.85 -3.90
N ARG A 535 -14.49 -2.44 -5.10
CA ARG A 535 -13.76 -3.69 -5.38
C ARG A 535 -12.59 -3.43 -6.33
N PRO A 536 -11.45 -4.11 -6.15
CA PRO A 536 -10.32 -3.97 -7.05
C PRO A 536 -10.67 -4.47 -8.45
N PHE A 537 -9.96 -3.96 -9.46
CA PHE A 537 -9.97 -4.57 -10.78
C PHE A 537 -9.42 -6.01 -10.72
N LEU A 538 -9.97 -6.88 -11.57
CA LEU A 538 -9.41 -8.20 -11.82
C LEU A 538 -8.69 -8.21 -13.18
N PRO A 539 -7.61 -9.01 -13.35
CA PRO A 539 -6.94 -9.15 -14.64
C PRO A 539 -7.90 -9.49 -15.78
N GLU A 540 -8.82 -10.44 -15.54
CA GLU A 540 -9.79 -10.86 -16.55
C GLU A 540 -10.78 -9.75 -16.91
N GLU A 541 -11.17 -8.92 -15.93
CA GLU A 541 -12.07 -7.79 -16.16
C GLU A 541 -11.41 -6.74 -17.06
N ILE A 542 -10.14 -6.38 -16.77
CA ILE A 542 -9.40 -5.44 -17.60
C ILE A 542 -9.22 -6.01 -19.01
N GLU A 543 -8.83 -7.28 -19.12
CA GLU A 543 -8.66 -7.96 -20.40
C GLU A 543 -9.94 -7.91 -21.25
N GLU A 544 -11.08 -8.30 -20.67
CA GLU A 544 -12.40 -8.29 -21.32
C GLU A 544 -12.80 -6.88 -21.78
N ARG A 545 -12.57 -5.86 -20.95
CA ARG A 545 -12.96 -4.47 -21.25
C ARG A 545 -12.05 -3.81 -22.28
N VAL A 546 -10.74 -4.07 -22.22
CA VAL A 546 -9.78 -3.56 -23.22
C VAL A 546 -10.04 -4.20 -24.58
N LYS A 547 -10.29 -5.52 -24.65
CA LYS A 547 -10.62 -6.23 -25.92
C LYS A 547 -11.81 -5.63 -26.66
N LYS A 548 -12.79 -5.06 -25.94
CA LYS A 548 -13.96 -4.40 -26.56
C LYS A 548 -13.63 -3.05 -27.20
N ILE A 549 -12.47 -2.46 -26.89
CA ILE A 549 -12.05 -1.13 -27.35
C ILE A 549 -11.00 -1.23 -28.47
N ILE A 550 -10.20 -2.29 -28.50
CA ILE A 550 -8.99 -2.40 -29.35
C ILE A 550 -9.16 -3.16 -30.65
#